data_AF-A0A542WZP9-F1
#
_entry.id   AF-A0A542WZP9-F1
#
_cell.length_a   1.000
_cell.length_b   1.000
_cell.length_c   1.000
_cell.angle_alpha   90.00
_cell.angle_beta   90.00
_cell.angle_gamma   90.00
#
_symmetry.space_group_name_H-M   'P 1'
#
loop_
_entity.id
_entity.type
_entity.pdbx_description
1 polymer ?
#
loop_
_entity_poly.entity_id
_entity_poly.type
_entity_poly.pdbx_seq_one_letter_code
_entity_poly.pdbx_strand_id
1 'polypeptide(L)'
;MTGLGDVDLDAFRPCPGGVYRSAGVVVRRRRPSAGRRLGMTRTPTFDVSRAGDALLVEHALTAADVSDDLAGLLTQELFDPGWVRGAELFEEIFTGVVLTCADDPREAWIRFYRNTIRRLDDEIRTPTGRGSIAQFAPVHAHVTELVRGPSVLELGSCFGFQALRLAARGLDVTASDLAPGTVALLAEMSASLQVPVRTLVADASRVPLPDRCADTVLVVHLLEHVEPDVAVQVVREACRLARRRVVVAVPFDREPQEQFGHLRCLTLADVRAWGEQTDWAWTSYEHHGGWLVLDRPR
;
A
#
# COMPACT_ATOMS: atom_id res chain seq x y z
N MET A 1 5.20 4.07 17.21
CA MET A 1 4.01 3.17 17.16
C MET A 1 3.20 3.63 15.97
N THR A 2 3.28 2.87 14.88
CA THR A 2 2.99 3.30 13.50
C THR A 2 1.57 2.90 13.11
N GLY A 3 0.82 3.82 12.50
CA GLY A 3 -0.60 3.65 12.13
C GLY A 3 -0.89 2.70 10.95
N LEU A 4 0.00 1.74 10.67
CA LEU A 4 -0.19 0.63 9.72
C LEU A 4 0.45 -0.68 10.25
N GLY A 5 0.81 -0.74 11.55
CA GLY A 5 1.73 -1.76 12.07
C GLY A 5 1.26 -2.59 13.27
N ASP A 6 0.04 -2.40 13.80
CA ASP A 6 -0.37 -3.07 15.05
C ASP A 6 -1.67 -3.88 14.96
N VAL A 7 -2.41 -3.80 13.85
CA VAL A 7 -3.60 -4.64 13.62
C VAL A 7 -3.28 -5.64 12.51
N ASP A 8 -3.24 -6.92 12.87
CA ASP A 8 -3.07 -8.00 11.90
C ASP A 8 -4.31 -8.06 10.99
N LEU A 9 -4.12 -7.74 9.71
CA LEU A 9 -5.17 -7.77 8.69
C LEU A 9 -5.74 -9.20 8.57
N ASP A 10 -6.93 -9.45 9.10
CA ASP A 10 -7.69 -10.70 8.84
C ASP A 10 -8.32 -10.64 7.44
N ALA A 11 -7.47 -10.72 6.42
CA ALA A 11 -7.85 -10.55 5.02
C ALA A 11 -8.83 -11.64 4.54
N PHE A 12 -8.94 -12.78 5.19
CA PHE A 12 -9.79 -13.89 4.72
C PHE A 12 -10.98 -14.17 5.62
N ARG A 13 -11.34 -13.20 6.47
CA ARG A 13 -12.49 -13.28 7.35
C ARG A 13 -13.79 -13.58 6.58
N PRO A 14 -14.53 -14.64 6.94
CA PRO A 14 -15.84 -14.89 6.34
C PRO A 14 -16.83 -13.76 6.64
N CYS A 15 -17.57 -13.32 5.63
CA CYS A 15 -18.59 -12.27 5.74
C CYS A 15 -20.00 -12.83 5.48
N PRO A 16 -20.57 -13.65 6.39
CA PRO A 16 -21.85 -14.31 6.17
C PRO A 16 -22.98 -13.30 5.92
N GLY A 17 -23.77 -13.55 4.86
CA GLY A 17 -24.82 -12.65 4.42
C GLY A 17 -24.31 -11.35 3.79
N GLY A 18 -23.04 -11.28 3.39
CA GLY A 18 -22.43 -10.10 2.77
C GLY A 18 -22.24 -8.94 3.75
N VAL A 19 -21.96 -9.26 5.02
CA VAL A 19 -21.77 -8.27 6.09
C VAL A 19 -20.51 -8.58 6.87
N TYR A 20 -19.57 -7.64 6.83
CA TYR A 20 -18.38 -7.60 7.68
C TYR A 20 -18.75 -6.98 9.04
N ARG A 21 -18.20 -7.53 10.12
CA ARG A 21 -18.42 -7.04 11.50
C ARG A 21 -17.14 -7.10 12.32
N SER A 22 -16.73 -5.97 12.86
CA SER A 22 -15.75 -5.84 13.94
C SER A 22 -16.42 -5.27 15.21
N ALA A 23 -15.63 -4.99 16.25
CA ALA A 23 -16.12 -4.30 17.42
C ALA A 23 -16.47 -2.83 17.11
N GLY A 24 -15.73 -2.18 16.21
CA GLY A 24 -15.88 -0.77 15.87
C GLY A 24 -16.77 -0.49 14.65
N VAL A 25 -16.88 -1.43 13.70
CA VAL A 25 -17.57 -1.19 12.44
C VAL A 25 -18.36 -2.40 11.91
N VAL A 26 -19.47 -2.10 11.25
CA VAL A 26 -20.24 -3.03 10.42
C VAL A 26 -20.21 -2.50 8.99
N VAL A 27 -19.71 -3.30 8.05
CA VAL A 27 -19.64 -2.94 6.63
C VAL A 27 -20.53 -3.87 5.80
N ARG A 28 -21.26 -3.32 4.84
CA ARG A 28 -22.06 -4.10 3.88
C ARG A 28 -22.32 -3.35 2.57
N ARG A 29 -22.76 -4.08 1.54
CA ARG A 29 -23.24 -3.44 0.31
C ARG A 29 -24.56 -2.68 0.51
N ARG A 30 -24.64 -1.48 -0.04
CA ARG A 30 -25.84 -0.64 -0.09
C ARG A 30 -26.88 -1.27 -0.99
N ARG A 31 -28.13 -1.35 -0.54
CA ARG A 31 -29.25 -1.80 -1.38
C ARG A 31 -29.65 -0.68 -2.36
N PRO A 32 -29.90 -0.97 -3.65
CA PRO A 32 -30.26 0.06 -4.63
C PRO A 32 -31.49 0.90 -4.26
N SER A 33 -32.45 0.32 -3.54
CA SER A 33 -33.68 0.97 -3.07
C SER A 33 -33.59 1.59 -1.67
N ALA A 34 -32.41 1.63 -1.06
CA ALA A 34 -32.25 2.18 0.28
C ALA A 34 -32.46 3.71 0.30
N GLY A 35 -33.62 4.13 0.83
CA GLY A 35 -33.92 5.52 1.11
C GLY A 35 -33.00 6.12 2.18
N ARG A 36 -32.96 7.45 2.27
CA ARG A 36 -32.23 8.14 3.34
C ARG A 36 -32.90 7.86 4.69
N ARG A 37 -32.10 7.59 5.72
CA ARG A 37 -32.54 7.39 7.10
C ARG A 37 -32.13 8.59 7.95
N LEU A 38 -32.88 8.89 9.00
CA LEU A 38 -32.52 9.95 9.95
C LEU A 38 -31.20 9.56 10.66
N GLY A 39 -30.28 10.51 10.82
CA GLY A 39 -28.97 10.27 11.46
C GLY A 39 -27.95 9.53 10.56
N MET A 40 -28.21 9.48 9.26
CA MET A 40 -27.31 8.90 8.26
C MET A 40 -26.71 10.00 7.38
N THR A 41 -25.40 9.95 7.16
CA THR A 41 -24.68 10.74 6.16
C THR A 41 -24.60 9.93 4.87
N ARG A 42 -24.91 10.53 3.73
CA ARG A 42 -24.75 9.90 2.40
C ARG A 42 -23.76 10.70 1.55
N THR A 43 -22.78 9.98 1.02
CA THR A 43 -21.82 10.44 0.02
C THR A 43 -22.09 9.72 -1.31
N PRO A 44 -21.39 10.03 -2.40
CA PRO A 44 -21.55 9.30 -3.66
C PRO A 44 -21.40 7.79 -3.48
N THR A 45 -20.35 7.36 -2.78
CA THR A 45 -19.97 5.96 -2.64
C THR A 45 -20.52 5.30 -1.37
N PHE A 46 -20.66 6.05 -0.28
CA PHE A 46 -20.94 5.51 1.05
C PHE A 46 -22.21 6.08 1.69
N ASP A 47 -22.83 5.26 2.55
CA ASP A 47 -23.76 5.71 3.58
C ASP A 47 -23.15 5.39 4.94
N VAL A 48 -23.10 6.36 5.84
CA VAL A 48 -22.53 6.21 7.19
C VAL A 48 -23.59 6.55 8.22
N SER A 49 -23.76 5.67 9.22
CA SER A 49 -24.68 5.88 10.34
C SER A 49 -24.17 5.15 11.58
N ARG A 50 -24.80 5.36 12.73
CA ARG A 50 -24.51 4.55 13.94
C ARG A 50 -25.43 3.33 14.02
N ALA A 51 -24.88 2.21 14.47
CA ALA A 51 -25.60 0.99 14.79
C ALA A 51 -25.21 0.52 16.20
N GLY A 52 -25.91 1.04 17.22
CA GLY A 52 -25.49 0.90 18.62
C GLY A 52 -24.17 1.63 18.85
N ASP A 53 -23.19 0.93 19.41
CA ASP A 53 -21.83 1.45 19.66
C ASP A 53 -20.92 1.39 18.43
N ALA A 54 -21.31 0.65 17.39
CA ALA A 54 -20.54 0.50 16.16
C ALA A 54 -20.94 1.51 15.08
N LEU A 55 -20.00 1.81 14.18
CA LEU A 55 -20.25 2.52 12.94
C LEU A 55 -20.86 1.57 11.90
N LEU A 56 -21.94 1.94 11.24
CA LEU A 56 -22.46 1.23 10.07
C LEU A 56 -22.02 1.97 8.81
N VAL A 57 -21.24 1.30 7.96
CA VAL A 57 -20.82 1.77 6.65
C VAL A 57 -21.46 0.90 5.57
N GLU A 58 -22.28 1.51 4.72
CA GLU A 58 -22.81 0.86 3.53
C GLU A 58 -22.12 1.43 2.29
N HIS A 59 -21.70 0.61 1.33
CA HIS A 59 -20.99 1.07 0.14
C HIS A 59 -21.67 0.64 -1.16
N ALA A 60 -21.47 1.42 -2.22
CA ALA A 60 -22.02 1.13 -3.55
C ALA A 60 -21.12 0.27 -4.45
N LEU A 61 -19.85 0.06 -4.04
CA LEU A 61 -18.86 -0.64 -4.86
C LEU A 61 -19.25 -2.11 -5.11
N THR A 62 -18.99 -2.56 -6.34
CA THR A 62 -19.13 -3.97 -6.75
C THR A 62 -17.76 -4.63 -6.94
N ALA A 63 -17.75 -5.95 -7.15
CA ALA A 63 -16.56 -6.68 -7.56
C ALA A 63 -15.90 -6.14 -8.86
N ALA A 64 -16.64 -5.43 -9.71
CA ALA A 64 -16.08 -4.81 -10.91
C ALA A 64 -15.39 -3.46 -10.62
N ASP A 65 -15.78 -2.77 -9.53
CA ASP A 65 -15.30 -1.42 -9.20
C ASP A 65 -14.19 -1.43 -8.16
N VAL A 66 -14.19 -2.43 -7.28
CA VAL A 66 -13.27 -2.52 -6.14
C VAL A 66 -11.81 -2.58 -6.61
N SER A 67 -11.01 -1.64 -6.13
CA SER A 67 -9.58 -1.45 -6.45
C SER A 67 -8.97 -0.56 -5.38
N ASP A 68 -7.67 -0.31 -5.47
CA ASP A 68 -6.92 0.51 -4.49
C ASP A 68 -7.30 2.00 -4.52
N ASP A 69 -8.12 2.44 -5.49
CA ASP A 69 -8.82 3.72 -5.40
C ASP A 69 -9.75 3.83 -4.19
N LEU A 70 -10.11 2.70 -3.59
CA LEU A 70 -10.84 2.65 -2.34
C LEU A 70 -10.15 3.50 -1.26
N ALA A 71 -8.82 3.50 -1.19
CA ALA A 71 -8.10 4.32 -0.22
C ALA A 71 -8.41 5.81 -0.40
N GLY A 72 -8.33 6.30 -1.64
CA GLY A 72 -8.67 7.69 -1.96
C GLY A 72 -10.15 8.02 -1.74
N LEU A 73 -11.06 7.09 -2.07
CA LEU A 73 -12.49 7.26 -1.86
C LEU A 73 -12.84 7.36 -0.37
N LEU A 74 -12.26 6.50 0.47
CA LEU A 74 -12.47 6.54 1.91
C LEU A 74 -11.95 7.86 2.49
N THR A 75 -10.73 8.26 2.13
CA THR A 75 -10.14 9.52 2.59
C THR A 75 -11.03 10.70 2.24
N GLN A 76 -11.37 10.86 0.96
CA GLN A 76 -12.11 12.03 0.47
C GLN A 76 -13.56 12.09 0.96
N GLU A 77 -14.23 10.95 1.03
CA GLU A 77 -15.66 10.92 1.35
C GLU A 77 -15.95 10.77 2.85
N LEU A 78 -15.08 10.12 3.62
CA LEU A 78 -15.35 9.77 5.02
C LEU A 78 -14.40 10.44 6.03
N PHE A 79 -13.10 10.46 5.76
CA PHE A 79 -12.09 10.91 6.75
C PHE A 79 -11.83 12.42 6.67
N ASP A 80 -11.57 12.98 5.49
CA ASP A 80 -11.32 14.42 5.32
C ASP A 80 -12.50 15.28 5.82
N PRO A 81 -13.78 14.93 5.55
CA PRO A 81 -14.91 15.67 6.10
C PRO A 81 -15.11 15.43 7.62
N GLY A 82 -14.39 14.48 8.22
CA GLY A 82 -14.44 14.16 9.63
C GLY A 82 -15.60 13.26 10.06
N TRP A 83 -16.24 12.52 9.15
CA TRP A 83 -17.31 11.57 9.49
C TRP A 83 -16.78 10.35 10.23
N VAL A 84 -15.55 9.93 9.92
CA VAL A 84 -14.81 8.84 10.55
C VAL A 84 -13.41 9.33 10.90
N ARG A 85 -12.83 8.83 11.99
CA ARG A 85 -11.47 9.19 12.43
C ARG A 85 -10.75 7.97 13.01
N GLY A 86 -9.44 7.90 12.82
CA GLY A 86 -8.56 6.85 13.36
C GLY A 86 -8.13 5.83 12.31
N ALA A 87 -6.85 5.48 12.31
CA ALA A 87 -6.24 4.55 11.35
C ALA A 87 -6.82 3.13 11.45
N GLU A 88 -7.09 2.65 12.66
CA GLU A 88 -7.72 1.33 12.87
C GLU A 88 -9.08 1.22 12.16
N LEU A 89 -9.92 2.27 12.24
CA LEU A 89 -11.20 2.29 11.54
C LEU A 89 -11.02 2.39 10.01
N PHE A 90 -9.96 3.03 9.52
CA PHE A 90 -9.66 3.05 8.10
C PHE A 90 -9.41 1.64 7.56
N GLU A 91 -8.53 0.89 8.22
CA GLU A 91 -8.20 -0.49 7.85
C GLU A 91 -9.42 -1.42 7.94
N GLU A 92 -10.19 -1.33 9.03
CA GLU A 92 -11.40 -2.15 9.19
C GLU A 92 -12.46 -1.84 8.13
N ILE A 93 -12.67 -0.56 7.79
CA ILE A 93 -13.61 -0.17 6.74
C ILE A 93 -13.10 -0.61 5.37
N PHE A 94 -11.83 -0.38 5.07
CA PHE A 94 -11.20 -0.77 3.80
C PHE A 94 -11.37 -2.27 3.57
N THR A 95 -10.96 -3.07 4.55
CA THR A 95 -11.06 -4.53 4.52
C THR A 95 -12.51 -4.98 4.40
N GLY A 96 -13.40 -4.40 5.19
CA GLY A 96 -14.83 -4.70 5.14
C GLY A 96 -15.43 -4.43 3.77
N VAL A 97 -15.10 -3.30 3.14
CA VAL A 97 -15.59 -2.94 1.80
C VAL A 97 -15.08 -3.91 0.75
N VAL A 98 -13.81 -4.31 0.79
CA VAL A 98 -13.27 -5.33 -0.12
C VAL A 98 -14.02 -6.63 0.08
N LEU A 99 -14.07 -7.14 1.31
CA LEU A 99 -14.68 -8.43 1.63
C LEU A 99 -16.17 -8.52 1.31
N THR A 100 -16.91 -7.41 1.35
CA THR A 100 -18.34 -7.41 1.00
C THR A 100 -18.63 -7.20 -0.49
N CYS A 101 -17.60 -7.08 -1.34
CA CYS A 101 -17.77 -6.99 -2.80
C CYS A 101 -18.06 -8.34 -3.48
N ALA A 102 -17.71 -9.48 -2.86
CA ALA A 102 -17.99 -10.83 -3.34
C ALA A 102 -18.44 -11.75 -2.19
N ASP A 103 -19.02 -12.90 -2.51
CA ASP A 103 -19.47 -13.86 -1.49
C ASP A 103 -18.31 -14.64 -0.87
N ASP A 104 -17.25 -14.86 -1.64
CA ASP A 104 -16.02 -15.52 -1.20
C ASP A 104 -14.91 -14.46 -0.96
N PRO A 105 -14.29 -14.43 0.25
CA PRO A 105 -13.23 -13.49 0.58
C PRO A 105 -12.05 -13.51 -0.40
N ARG A 106 -11.66 -14.70 -0.87
CA ARG A 106 -10.54 -14.85 -1.80
C ARG A 106 -10.89 -14.24 -3.16
N GLU A 107 -12.08 -14.51 -3.70
CA GLU A 107 -12.54 -13.88 -4.93
C GLU A 107 -12.63 -12.36 -4.80
N ALA A 108 -13.06 -11.82 -3.66
CA ALA A 108 -13.08 -10.37 -3.41
C ALA A 108 -11.68 -9.75 -3.56
N TRP A 109 -10.66 -10.35 -2.94
CA TRP A 109 -9.28 -9.88 -3.07
C TRP A 109 -8.71 -10.08 -4.47
N ILE A 110 -9.00 -11.20 -5.13
CA ILE A 110 -8.58 -11.41 -6.53
C ILE A 110 -9.12 -10.29 -7.43
N ARG A 111 -10.38 -9.88 -7.22
CA ARG A 111 -10.99 -8.76 -7.97
C ARG A 111 -10.31 -7.44 -7.67
N PHE A 112 -10.12 -7.12 -6.39
CA PHE A 112 -9.40 -5.93 -5.96
C PHE A 112 -8.01 -5.85 -6.60
N TYR A 113 -7.19 -6.91 -6.48
CA TYR A 113 -5.85 -6.96 -7.06
C TYR A 113 -5.84 -6.82 -8.58
N ARG A 114 -6.69 -7.58 -9.29
CA ARG A 114 -6.77 -7.52 -10.76
C ARG A 114 -7.18 -6.14 -11.25
N ASN A 115 -8.17 -5.52 -10.61
CA ASN A 115 -8.65 -4.20 -10.96
C ASN A 115 -7.57 -3.14 -10.69
N THR A 116 -6.87 -3.22 -9.55
CA THR A 116 -5.77 -2.32 -9.21
C THR A 116 -4.62 -2.42 -10.22
N ILE A 117 -4.10 -3.63 -10.48
CA ILE A 117 -2.98 -3.82 -11.41
C ILE A 117 -3.35 -3.37 -12.82
N ARG A 118 -4.55 -3.74 -13.30
CA ARG A 118 -5.05 -3.28 -14.60
C ARG A 118 -5.11 -1.76 -14.67
N ARG A 119 -5.65 -1.11 -13.64
CA ARG A 119 -5.78 0.35 -13.61
C ARG A 119 -4.42 1.04 -13.52
N LEU A 120 -3.47 0.50 -12.75
CA LEU A 120 -2.08 0.98 -12.73
C LEU A 120 -1.47 0.93 -14.12
N ASP A 121 -1.58 -0.20 -14.83
CA ASP A 121 -1.02 -0.32 -16.18
C ASP A 121 -1.75 0.56 -17.21
N ASP A 122 -3.07 0.75 -17.06
CA ASP A 122 -3.86 1.68 -17.88
C ASP A 122 -3.41 3.12 -17.67
N GLU A 123 -3.26 3.58 -16.41
CA GLU A 123 -2.79 4.93 -16.08
C GLU A 123 -1.34 5.17 -16.50
N ILE A 124 -0.46 4.17 -16.40
CA ILE A 124 0.93 4.29 -16.87
C ILE A 124 0.98 4.47 -18.40
N ARG A 125 0.11 3.76 -19.13
CA ARG A 125 0.07 3.80 -20.59
C ARG A 125 -0.62 5.06 -21.11
N THR A 126 -1.73 5.44 -20.50
CA THR A 126 -2.54 6.60 -20.87
C THR A 126 -3.03 7.30 -19.61
N PRO A 127 -2.24 8.24 -19.04
CA PRO A 127 -2.59 8.92 -17.81
C PRO A 127 -3.91 9.68 -17.93
N THR A 128 -4.84 9.41 -17.02
CA THR A 128 -6.11 10.14 -16.90
C THR A 128 -6.16 11.04 -15.68
N GLY A 129 -5.31 10.77 -14.68
CA GLY A 129 -5.26 11.52 -13.42
C GLY A 129 -6.45 11.25 -12.50
N ARG A 130 -7.27 10.22 -12.80
CA ARG A 130 -8.48 9.92 -12.03
C ARG A 130 -8.16 8.98 -10.87
N GLY A 131 -8.61 9.35 -9.68
CA GLY A 131 -8.51 8.57 -8.43
C GLY A 131 -7.08 8.43 -7.89
N SER A 132 -6.93 7.76 -6.75
CA SER A 132 -5.63 7.65 -6.07
C SER A 132 -4.64 6.78 -6.83
N ILE A 133 -5.09 5.74 -7.56
CA ILE A 133 -4.18 4.91 -8.37
C ILE A 133 -3.38 5.75 -9.38
N ALA A 134 -4.00 6.76 -9.98
CA ALA A 134 -3.33 7.62 -10.96
C ALA A 134 -2.19 8.44 -10.34
N GLN A 135 -2.20 8.69 -9.02
CA GLN A 135 -1.13 9.40 -8.31
C GLN A 135 0.11 8.51 -8.13
N PHE A 136 -0.08 7.20 -7.98
CA PHE A 136 1.00 6.22 -7.79
C PHE A 136 1.52 5.63 -9.10
N ALA A 137 0.74 5.65 -10.18
CA ALA A 137 1.14 5.12 -11.48
C ALA A 137 2.52 5.62 -11.98
N PRO A 138 2.84 6.93 -11.93
CA PRO A 138 4.17 7.43 -12.32
C PRO A 138 5.30 6.89 -11.44
N VAL A 139 5.08 6.71 -10.13
CA VAL A 139 6.05 6.11 -9.20
C VAL A 139 6.33 4.67 -9.62
N HIS A 140 5.28 3.89 -9.88
CA HIS A 140 5.37 2.52 -10.33
C HIS A 140 6.07 2.34 -11.69
N ALA A 141 5.87 3.28 -12.62
CA ALA A 141 6.60 3.31 -13.89
C ALA A 141 8.08 3.58 -13.66
N HIS A 142 8.39 4.61 -12.86
CA HIS A 142 9.75 5.05 -12.60
C HIS A 142 10.60 4.01 -11.86
N VAL A 143 10.03 3.33 -10.86
CA VAL A 143 10.69 2.17 -10.22
C VAL A 143 11.15 1.16 -11.27
N THR A 144 10.29 0.85 -12.24
CA THR A 144 10.59 -0.14 -13.29
C THR A 144 11.79 0.27 -14.14
N GLU A 145 11.94 1.56 -14.44
CA GLU A 145 13.07 2.10 -15.22
C GLU A 145 14.40 2.06 -14.45
N LEU A 146 14.32 2.18 -13.12
CA LEU A 146 15.47 2.23 -12.24
C LEU A 146 16.00 0.84 -11.84
N VAL A 147 15.19 -0.22 -11.93
CA VAL A 147 15.63 -1.59 -11.62
C VAL A 147 16.85 -1.97 -12.45
N ARG A 148 17.82 -2.62 -11.78
CA ARG A 148 19.04 -3.16 -12.38
C ARG A 148 19.20 -4.62 -11.98
N GLY A 149 19.38 -5.48 -12.97
CA GLY A 149 19.57 -6.92 -12.79
C GLY A 149 18.25 -7.68 -12.61
N PRO A 150 18.32 -9.03 -12.61
CA PRO A 150 17.13 -9.88 -12.59
C PRO A 150 16.48 -10.04 -11.22
N SER A 151 17.19 -9.81 -10.11
CA SER A 151 16.68 -10.03 -8.76
C SER A 151 16.35 -8.73 -8.02
N VAL A 152 15.14 -8.64 -7.47
CA VAL A 152 14.64 -7.46 -6.75
C VAL A 152 14.15 -7.85 -5.36
N LEU A 153 14.50 -7.04 -4.35
CA LEU A 153 13.93 -7.11 -3.02
C LEU A 153 13.18 -5.80 -2.72
N GLU A 154 11.89 -5.90 -2.43
CA GLU A 154 11.07 -4.76 -1.98
C GLU A 154 10.91 -4.80 -0.45
N LEU A 155 11.26 -3.69 0.21
CA LEU A 155 11.06 -3.50 1.65
C LEU A 155 9.81 -2.63 1.88
N GLY A 156 8.91 -3.08 2.75
CA GLY A 156 7.63 -2.40 3.02
C GLY A 156 6.65 -2.54 1.87
N SER A 157 6.40 -3.76 1.40
CA SER A 157 5.64 -3.99 0.16
C SER A 157 4.14 -3.69 0.25
N CYS A 158 3.56 -3.60 1.47
CA CYS A 158 2.11 -3.49 1.66
C CYS A 158 1.38 -4.55 0.80
N PHE A 159 0.39 -4.16 -0.01
CA PHE A 159 -0.33 -5.06 -0.92
C PHE A 159 0.54 -5.66 -2.04
N GLY A 160 1.77 -5.18 -2.26
CA GLY A 160 2.74 -5.79 -3.17
C GLY A 160 2.47 -5.53 -4.66
N PHE A 161 1.76 -4.46 -5.02
CA PHE A 161 1.48 -4.16 -6.43
C PHE A 161 2.75 -3.93 -7.26
N GLN A 162 3.76 -3.27 -6.70
CA GLN A 162 5.04 -3.07 -7.37
C GLN A 162 5.76 -4.42 -7.56
N ALA A 163 5.87 -5.24 -6.51
CA ALA A 163 6.42 -6.59 -6.60
C ALA A 163 5.72 -7.46 -7.66
N LEU A 164 4.38 -7.51 -7.66
CA LEU A 164 3.61 -8.29 -8.64
C LEU A 164 3.84 -7.78 -10.06
N ARG A 165 3.88 -6.47 -10.27
CA ARG A 165 4.15 -5.87 -11.60
C ARG A 165 5.57 -6.16 -12.11
N LEU A 166 6.57 -6.24 -11.21
CA LEU A 166 7.94 -6.61 -11.56
C LEU A 166 8.06 -8.12 -11.84
N ALA A 167 7.43 -8.96 -11.03
CA ALA A 167 7.39 -10.41 -11.23
C ALA A 167 6.69 -10.78 -12.54
N ALA A 168 5.59 -10.09 -12.90
CA ALA A 168 4.91 -10.28 -14.17
C ALA A 168 5.78 -9.92 -15.40
N ARG A 169 6.86 -9.14 -15.20
CA ARG A 169 7.88 -8.85 -16.23
C ARG A 169 9.02 -9.88 -16.27
N GLY A 170 8.92 -10.95 -15.48
CA GLY A 170 9.91 -12.02 -15.42
C GLY A 170 11.08 -11.77 -14.48
N LEU A 171 10.98 -10.78 -13.57
CA LEU A 171 11.99 -10.55 -12.53
C LEU A 171 11.81 -11.53 -11.37
N ASP A 172 12.91 -11.86 -10.70
CA ASP A 172 12.92 -12.66 -9.49
C ASP A 172 12.70 -11.75 -8.28
N VAL A 173 11.46 -11.70 -7.78
CA VAL A 173 11.05 -10.71 -6.78
C VAL A 173 10.84 -11.36 -5.41
N THR A 174 11.46 -10.77 -4.40
CA THR A 174 11.12 -10.96 -3.00
C THR A 174 10.48 -9.68 -2.46
N ALA A 175 9.36 -9.79 -1.79
CA ALA A 175 8.64 -8.70 -1.15
C ALA A 175 8.60 -8.93 0.35
N SER A 176 8.89 -7.90 1.13
CA SER A 176 8.90 -7.99 2.59
C SER A 176 8.09 -6.88 3.23
N ASP A 177 7.45 -7.21 4.34
CA ASP A 177 6.68 -6.28 5.15
C ASP A 177 6.73 -6.70 6.63
N LEU A 178 6.47 -5.75 7.53
CA LEU A 178 6.43 -6.02 8.97
C LEU A 178 5.14 -6.76 9.36
N ALA A 179 4.04 -6.51 8.65
CA ALA A 179 2.71 -7.02 8.99
C ALA A 179 2.47 -8.45 8.45
N PRO A 180 2.33 -9.48 9.32
CA PRO A 180 2.17 -10.87 8.87
C PRO A 180 0.94 -11.11 8.00
N GLY A 181 -0.22 -10.53 8.34
CA GLY A 181 -1.46 -10.66 7.58
C GLY A 181 -1.35 -10.10 6.16
N THR A 182 -0.66 -8.97 6.00
CA THR A 182 -0.38 -8.37 4.69
C THR A 182 0.54 -9.26 3.83
N VAL A 183 1.61 -9.80 4.43
CA VAL A 183 2.52 -10.74 3.76
C VAL A 183 1.78 -12.02 3.34
N ALA A 184 0.89 -12.54 4.20
CA ALA A 184 0.08 -13.72 3.91
C ALA A 184 -0.93 -13.45 2.77
N LEU A 185 -1.58 -12.28 2.76
CA LEU A 185 -2.46 -11.85 1.68
C LEU A 185 -1.70 -11.78 0.34
N LEU A 186 -0.53 -11.14 0.32
CA LEU A 186 0.29 -11.07 -0.90
C LEU A 186 0.72 -12.46 -1.38
N ALA A 187 1.09 -13.37 -0.48
CA ALA A 187 1.45 -14.74 -0.85
C ALA A 187 0.29 -15.48 -1.53
N GLU A 188 -0.91 -15.38 -0.97
CA GLU A 188 -2.12 -15.99 -1.53
C GLU A 188 -2.51 -15.35 -2.87
N MET A 189 -2.40 -14.02 -3.00
CA MET A 189 -2.69 -13.32 -4.26
C MET A 189 -1.65 -13.61 -5.34
N SER A 190 -0.36 -13.72 -4.98
CA SER A 190 0.69 -14.17 -5.88
C SER A 190 0.36 -15.55 -6.48
N ALA A 191 -0.07 -16.50 -5.64
CA ALA A 191 -0.49 -17.83 -6.09
C ALA A 191 -1.76 -17.79 -6.95
N SER A 192 -2.80 -17.10 -6.49
CA SER A 192 -4.10 -17.01 -7.16
C SER A 192 -4.03 -16.27 -8.51
N LEU A 193 -3.13 -15.30 -8.65
CA LEU A 193 -2.89 -14.57 -9.90
C LEU A 193 -1.85 -15.26 -10.80
N GLN A 194 -1.20 -16.32 -10.31
CA GLN A 194 -0.13 -17.04 -11.00
C GLN A 194 1.07 -16.13 -11.36
N VAL A 195 1.38 -15.17 -10.49
CA VAL A 195 2.50 -14.23 -10.63
C VAL A 195 3.44 -14.46 -9.44
N PRO A 196 4.57 -15.18 -9.61
CA PRO A 196 5.38 -15.65 -8.50
C PRO A 196 6.16 -14.51 -7.82
N VAL A 197 5.82 -14.23 -6.56
CA VAL A 197 6.54 -13.31 -5.66
C VAL A 197 6.89 -14.10 -4.40
N ARG A 198 8.16 -14.09 -3.98
CA ARG A 198 8.54 -14.63 -2.68
C ARG A 198 8.18 -13.62 -1.61
N THR A 199 7.59 -14.04 -0.51
CA THR A 199 7.17 -13.14 0.56
C THR A 199 7.97 -13.40 1.84
N LEU A 200 8.24 -12.35 2.61
CA LEU A 200 9.02 -12.42 3.86
C LEU A 200 8.45 -11.45 4.90
N VAL A 201 8.09 -11.95 6.08
CA VAL A 201 7.82 -11.08 7.23
C VAL A 201 9.16 -10.62 7.79
N ALA A 202 9.44 -9.32 7.73
CA ALA A 202 10.68 -8.75 8.24
C ALA A 202 10.56 -7.27 8.59
N ASP A 203 11.28 -6.87 9.62
CA ASP A 203 11.61 -5.48 9.88
C ASP A 203 12.60 -4.99 8.81
N ALA A 204 12.24 -3.93 8.09
CA ALA A 204 13.08 -3.36 7.03
C ALA A 204 14.42 -2.80 7.53
N SER A 205 14.55 -2.51 8.82
CA SER A 205 15.81 -2.09 9.45
C SER A 205 16.75 -3.27 9.75
N ARG A 206 16.22 -4.52 9.70
CA ARG A 206 16.97 -5.74 10.00
C ARG A 206 16.34 -6.97 9.34
N VAL A 207 16.66 -7.16 8.06
CA VAL A 207 16.11 -8.23 7.24
C VAL A 207 16.95 -9.51 7.41
N PRO A 208 16.34 -10.68 7.69
CA PRO A 208 17.05 -11.94 7.92
C PRO A 208 17.53 -12.61 6.61
N LEU A 209 18.17 -11.84 5.74
CA LEU A 209 18.74 -12.29 4.46
C LEU A 209 20.25 -12.00 4.43
N PRO A 210 21.04 -12.80 3.69
CA PRO A 210 22.47 -12.57 3.55
C PRO A 210 22.77 -11.25 2.85
N ASP A 211 23.97 -10.74 3.05
CA ASP A 211 24.48 -9.58 2.32
C ASP A 211 24.37 -9.82 0.81
N ARG A 212 24.11 -8.75 0.06
CA ARG A 212 24.16 -8.78 -1.41
C ARG A 212 23.27 -9.89 -1.98
N CYS A 213 22.04 -10.03 -1.49
CA CYS A 213 21.09 -11.06 -1.88
C CYS A 213 20.22 -10.70 -3.11
N ALA A 214 20.06 -9.41 -3.44
CA ALA A 214 19.29 -8.93 -4.58
C ALA A 214 20.11 -7.96 -5.44
N ASP A 215 19.86 -7.87 -6.75
CA ASP A 215 20.55 -6.88 -7.60
C ASP A 215 20.08 -5.46 -7.30
N THR A 216 18.78 -5.29 -7.11
CA THR A 216 18.14 -4.03 -6.72
C THR A 216 17.33 -4.20 -5.45
N VAL A 217 17.48 -3.28 -4.49
CA VAL A 217 16.59 -3.17 -3.32
C VAL A 217 15.73 -1.92 -3.46
N LEU A 218 14.43 -2.06 -3.22
CA LEU A 218 13.44 -0.99 -3.29
C LEU A 218 12.97 -0.62 -1.88
N VAL A 219 12.95 0.69 -1.61
CA VAL A 219 12.43 1.30 -0.39
C VAL A 219 11.48 2.41 -0.84
N VAL A 220 10.29 2.00 -1.29
CA VAL A 220 9.33 2.89 -1.96
C VAL A 220 8.14 3.09 -1.03
N HIS A 221 7.90 4.35 -0.66
CA HIS A 221 6.85 4.76 0.26
C HIS A 221 6.89 3.99 1.60
N LEU A 222 8.07 3.99 2.23
CA LEU A 222 8.33 3.33 3.52
C LEU A 222 8.87 4.29 4.58
N LEU A 223 9.79 5.18 4.22
CA LEU A 223 10.58 5.96 5.20
C LEU A 223 9.79 7.09 5.88
N GLU A 224 8.64 7.45 5.33
CA GLU A 224 7.65 8.36 5.89
C GLU A 224 6.88 7.74 7.07
N HIS A 225 6.87 6.41 7.19
CA HIS A 225 6.17 5.67 8.24
C HIS A 225 7.07 5.35 9.44
N VAL A 226 8.36 5.71 9.41
CA VAL A 226 9.32 5.34 10.45
C VAL A 226 10.02 6.56 11.04
N GLU A 227 10.47 6.40 12.28
CA GLU A 227 11.25 7.42 12.99
C GLU A 227 12.56 7.75 12.24
N PRO A 228 13.10 8.97 12.38
CA PRO A 228 14.30 9.40 11.66
C PRO A 228 15.49 8.44 11.76
N ASP A 229 15.78 7.94 12.96
CA ASP A 229 16.89 7.02 13.19
C ASP A 229 16.65 5.65 12.54
N VAL A 230 15.40 5.19 12.53
CA VAL A 230 15.01 3.94 11.86
C VAL A 230 15.14 4.09 10.35
N ALA A 231 14.78 5.24 9.77
CA ALA A 231 14.96 5.47 8.34
C ALA A 231 16.43 5.34 7.90
N VAL A 232 17.35 5.86 8.70
CA VAL A 232 18.81 5.70 8.46
C VAL A 232 19.21 4.22 8.53
N GLN A 233 18.67 3.46 9.48
CA GLN A 233 18.91 2.02 9.58
C GLN A 233 18.38 1.25 8.36
N VAL A 234 17.16 1.56 7.90
CA VAL A 234 16.56 0.95 6.70
C VAL A 234 17.42 1.22 5.46
N VAL A 235 17.92 2.45 5.27
CA VAL A 235 18.80 2.76 4.12
C VAL A 235 20.10 1.97 4.19
N ARG A 236 20.73 1.89 5.37
CA ARG A 236 21.94 1.07 5.58
C ARG A 236 21.69 -0.41 5.30
N GLU A 237 20.56 -0.92 5.76
CA GLU A 237 20.16 -2.31 5.56
C GLU A 237 19.88 -2.61 4.08
N ALA A 238 19.20 -1.70 3.37
CA ALA A 238 19.01 -1.80 1.93
C ALA A 238 20.36 -1.84 1.17
N CYS A 239 21.33 -1.01 1.56
CA CYS A 239 22.68 -1.06 1.02
C CYS A 239 23.39 -2.39 1.32
N ARG A 240 23.21 -2.98 2.51
CA ARG A 240 23.77 -4.30 2.86
C ARG A 240 23.20 -5.39 1.93
N LEU A 241 21.89 -5.37 1.69
CA LEU A 241 21.15 -6.36 0.90
C LEU A 241 21.38 -6.23 -0.62
N ALA A 242 21.61 -5.03 -1.13
CA ALA A 242 21.75 -4.76 -2.57
C ALA A 242 23.14 -5.10 -3.13
N ARG A 243 23.21 -5.89 -4.20
CA ARG A 243 24.44 -6.14 -4.99
C ARG A 243 24.83 -4.93 -5.81
N ARG A 244 23.85 -4.22 -6.39
CA ARG A 244 24.11 -3.16 -7.37
C ARG A 244 23.46 -1.85 -7.03
N ARG A 245 22.17 -1.86 -6.67
CA ARG A 245 21.39 -0.62 -6.57
C ARG A 245 20.41 -0.62 -5.41
N VAL A 246 20.25 0.53 -4.77
CA VAL A 246 19.11 0.84 -3.92
C VAL A 246 18.32 1.98 -4.55
N VAL A 247 17.00 1.83 -4.58
CA VAL A 247 16.07 2.89 -5.00
C VAL A 247 15.18 3.23 -3.82
N VAL A 248 15.24 4.48 -3.38
CA VAL A 248 14.36 5.04 -2.36
C VAL A 248 13.44 6.05 -3.02
N ALA A 249 12.14 5.97 -2.71
CA ALA A 249 11.14 6.95 -3.13
C ALA A 249 10.22 7.28 -1.96
N VAL A 250 9.95 8.56 -1.74
CA VAL A 250 9.11 9.05 -0.64
C VAL A 250 8.16 10.16 -1.12
N PRO A 251 6.94 10.26 -0.57
CA PRO A 251 6.01 11.32 -0.89
C PRO A 251 6.49 12.66 -0.32
N PHE A 252 6.17 13.75 -1.02
CA PHE A 252 6.32 15.12 -0.52
C PHE A 252 4.95 15.67 -0.18
N ASP A 253 4.53 15.43 1.06
CA ASP A 253 3.27 15.92 1.58
C ASP A 253 3.41 17.34 2.14
N ARG A 254 2.29 18.07 2.12
CA ARG A 254 2.20 19.37 2.80
C ARG A 254 2.06 19.21 4.31
N GLU A 255 1.33 18.19 4.72
CA GLU A 255 1.06 17.84 6.13
C GLU A 255 1.10 16.32 6.29
N PRO A 256 1.54 15.79 7.45
CA PRO A 256 1.54 14.35 7.70
C PRO A 256 0.14 13.78 7.53
N GLN A 257 0.02 12.71 6.75
CA GLN A 257 -1.25 12.02 6.51
C GLN A 257 -1.46 10.93 7.57
N GLU A 258 -2.14 11.27 8.67
CA GLU A 258 -2.37 10.35 9.80
C GLU A 258 -3.06 9.04 9.38
N GLN A 259 -4.01 9.09 8.44
CA GLN A 259 -4.74 7.92 7.95
C GLN A 259 -3.87 6.94 7.15
N PHE A 260 -2.74 7.40 6.61
CA PHE A 260 -1.72 6.56 5.98
C PHE A 260 -0.56 6.28 6.94
N GLY A 261 -0.65 6.72 8.20
CA GLY A 261 0.42 6.54 9.19
C GLY A 261 1.70 7.31 8.88
N HIS A 262 1.64 8.39 8.07
CA HIS A 262 2.81 9.23 7.82
C HIS A 262 3.16 9.99 9.09
N LEU A 263 4.37 9.78 9.60
CA LEU A 263 4.82 10.42 10.84
C LEU A 263 5.32 11.85 10.60
N ARG A 264 5.68 12.17 9.35
CA ARG A 264 6.35 13.42 8.98
C ARG A 264 6.22 13.72 7.49
N CYS A 265 6.32 15.00 7.15
CA CYS A 265 6.56 15.42 5.77
C CYS A 265 8.06 15.33 5.48
N LEU A 266 8.42 14.57 4.45
CA LEU A 266 9.80 14.46 3.98
C LEU A 266 10.09 15.52 2.92
N THR A 267 11.35 15.93 2.84
CA THR A 267 11.84 16.91 1.89
C THR A 267 13.01 16.36 1.08
N LEU A 268 13.37 17.06 -0.01
CA LEU A 268 14.56 16.70 -0.79
C LEU A 268 15.86 16.79 0.04
N ALA A 269 15.89 17.62 1.08
CA ALA A 269 17.04 17.71 1.98
C ALA A 269 17.20 16.43 2.80
N ASP A 270 16.11 15.84 3.28
CA ASP A 270 16.13 14.55 4.00
C ASP A 270 16.63 13.43 3.09
N VAL A 271 16.14 13.40 1.85
CA VAL A 271 16.53 12.43 0.82
C VAL A 271 18.03 12.54 0.49
N ARG A 272 18.56 13.77 0.39
CA ARG A 272 20.01 14.01 0.19
C ARG A 272 20.83 13.56 1.39
N ALA A 273 20.37 13.88 2.60
CA ALA A 273 21.06 13.52 3.83
C ALA A 273 21.22 11.99 3.98
N TRP A 274 20.28 11.18 3.48
CA TRP A 274 20.44 9.73 3.44
C TRP A 274 21.54 9.30 2.46
N GLY A 275 21.63 9.92 1.28
CA GLY A 275 22.68 9.64 0.30
C GLY A 275 24.09 9.98 0.82
N GLU A 276 24.24 11.14 1.46
CA GLU A 276 25.49 11.63 2.04
C GLU A 276 26.05 10.73 3.17
N GLN A 277 25.20 9.92 3.80
CA GLN A 277 25.58 9.00 4.87
C GLN A 277 26.07 7.63 4.36
N THR A 278 26.19 7.45 3.04
CA THR A 278 26.66 6.21 2.42
C THR A 278 27.99 6.43 1.71
N ASP A 279 28.73 5.35 1.49
CA ASP A 279 29.92 5.29 0.65
C ASP A 279 29.59 4.98 -0.83
N TRP A 280 28.32 5.01 -1.21
CA TRP A 280 27.86 4.69 -2.57
C TRP A 280 27.80 5.93 -3.44
N ALA A 281 27.88 5.74 -4.76
CA ALA A 281 27.55 6.81 -5.68
C ALA A 281 26.04 7.06 -5.61
N TRP A 282 25.61 8.32 -5.55
CA TRP A 282 24.19 8.62 -5.36
C TRP A 282 23.71 9.81 -6.19
N THR A 283 22.41 9.80 -6.47
CA THR A 283 21.69 10.91 -7.10
C THR A 283 20.35 11.11 -6.40
N SER A 284 19.95 12.37 -6.22
CA SER A 284 18.66 12.74 -5.64
C SER A 284 17.91 13.71 -6.55
N TYR A 285 16.60 13.52 -6.71
CA TYR A 285 15.77 14.40 -7.55
C TYR A 285 14.30 14.26 -7.18
N GLU A 286 13.48 15.12 -7.77
CA GLU A 286 12.02 15.10 -7.62
C GLU A 286 11.35 14.44 -8.82
N HIS A 287 10.39 13.56 -8.56
CA HIS A 287 9.53 12.95 -9.55
C HIS A 287 8.29 12.35 -8.86
N HIS A 288 7.18 13.09 -8.75
CA HIS A 288 6.01 12.67 -7.94
C HIS A 288 6.38 12.35 -6.47
N GLY A 289 7.31 13.10 -5.89
CA GLY A 289 7.94 12.82 -4.60
C GLY A 289 9.45 12.95 -4.68
N GLY A 290 10.14 12.63 -3.59
CA GLY A 290 11.61 12.63 -3.51
C GLY A 290 12.21 11.27 -3.82
N TRP A 291 13.29 11.25 -4.59
CA TRP A 291 13.98 10.02 -5.00
C TRP A 291 15.44 10.07 -4.59
N LEU A 292 15.95 8.94 -4.11
CA LEU A 292 17.37 8.67 -3.94
C LEU A 292 17.71 7.37 -4.66
N VAL A 293 18.63 7.44 -5.62
CA VAL A 293 19.19 6.27 -6.30
C VAL A 293 20.64 6.13 -5.88
N LEU A 294 20.97 4.99 -5.29
CA LEU A 294 22.29 4.62 -4.83
C LEU A 294 22.84 3.50 -5.71
N ASP A 295 24.03 3.68 -6.27
CA ASP A 295 24.74 2.68 -7.06
C ASP A 295 26.02 2.24 -6.35
N ARG A 296 26.17 0.92 -6.17
CA ARG A 296 27.33 0.34 -5.49
C ARG A 296 28.58 0.62 -6.32
N PRO A 297 29.66 1.14 -5.72
CA PRO A 297 30.96 1.23 -6.39
C PRO A 297 31.39 -0.14 -6.90
N ARG A 298 32.04 -0.17 -8.07
CA ARG A 298 32.56 -1.40 -8.67
C ARG A 298 33.71 -1.98 -7.87
#